data_AF-A0AA51PK91-F1
#
_entry.id   AF-A0AA51PK91-F1
#
_cell.length_a   1.000
_cell.length_b   1.000
_cell.length_c   1.000
_cell.angle_alpha   90.00
_cell.angle_beta   90.00
_cell.angle_gamma   90.00
#
_symmetry.space_group_name_H-M   'P 1'
#
loop_
_entity.id
_entity.type
_entity.pdbx_description
1 polymer ?
#
loop_
_entity_poly.entity_id
_entity_poly.type
_entity_poly.pdbx_seq_one_letter_code
_entity_poly.pdbx_strand_id
1 'polypeptide(L)' 'KTRLVRARMDQAARAVRVSSTMHRTFGHAQWQQLRDVLLLWRANVQHAHEAMASVAAAHIEYA' A
#
# COMPACT_ATOMS: atom_id res chain seq x y z
N LYS A 1 -23.47 -13.88 -4.49
CA LYS A 1 -22.93 -12.88 -3.53
C LYS A 1 -22.02 -11.93 -4.30
N THR A 2 -22.33 -10.64 -4.37
CA THR A 2 -21.53 -9.67 -5.14
C THR A 2 -20.21 -9.39 -4.41
N ARG A 3 -19.06 -9.53 -5.09
CA ARG A 3 -17.73 -9.39 -4.48
C ARG A 3 -17.25 -7.92 -4.40
N LEU A 4 -18.18 -6.99 -4.23
CA LEU A 4 -17.91 -5.55 -4.31
C LEU A 4 -17.19 -4.99 -3.08
N VAL A 5 -17.32 -5.66 -1.92
CA VAL A 5 -16.71 -5.19 -0.67
C VAL A 5 -16.17 -6.40 0.10
N ARG A 6 -14.95 -6.28 0.60
CA ARG A 6 -14.37 -7.15 1.63
C ARG A 6 -14.23 -6.33 2.90
N ALA A 7 -14.97 -6.70 3.94
CA ALA A 7 -14.98 -5.98 5.22
C ALA A 7 -15.19 -6.93 6.40
N ARG A 8 -14.86 -6.48 7.61
CA ARG A 8 -15.12 -7.16 8.90
C ARG A 8 -15.87 -6.21 9.84
N MET A 9 -16.84 -6.73 10.57
CA MET A 9 -17.57 -5.99 11.60
C MET A 9 -16.85 -6.13 12.93
N ASP A 10 -16.55 -5.00 13.58
CA ASP A 10 -16.19 -4.91 14.98
C ASP A 10 -17.44 -4.48 15.75
N GLN A 11 -18.09 -5.46 16.39
CA GLN A 11 -19.36 -5.22 17.09
C GLN A 11 -19.18 -4.42 18.38
N ALA A 12 -18.06 -4.60 19.09
CA ALA A 12 -17.78 -3.89 20.33
C ALA A 12 -17.59 -2.39 20.06
N ALA A 13 -16.85 -2.07 19.00
CA ALA A 13 -16.67 -0.70 18.53
C ALA A 13 -17.85 -0.18 17.67
N ARG A 14 -18.85 -1.02 17.37
CA ARG A 14 -19.97 -0.74 16.44
C ARG A 14 -19.49 -0.18 15.10
N ALA A 15 -18.38 -0.71 14.58
CA ALA A 15 -17.70 -0.19 13.40
C ALA A 15 -17.43 -1.29 12.36
N VAL A 16 -17.51 -0.95 11.07
CA VAL A 16 -17.15 -1.86 9.97
C VAL A 16 -15.79 -1.44 9.41
N ARG A 17 -14.82 -2.36 9.47
CA ARG A 17 -13.51 -2.17 8.84
C ARG A 17 -13.52 -2.74 7.43
N VAL A 18 -13.42 -1.86 6.43
CA VAL A 18 -13.37 -2.24 5.02
C VAL A 18 -11.91 -2.48 4.60
N SER A 19 -11.61 -3.67 4.08
CA SER A 19 -10.27 -4.04 3.60
C SER A 19 -10.09 -3.80 2.11
N SER A 20 -11.15 -3.94 1.32
CA SER A 20 -11.11 -3.68 -0.13
C SER A 20 -12.52 -3.39 -0.63
N THR A 21 -12.60 -2.43 -1.55
CA THR A 21 -13.83 -2.03 -2.23
C THR A 21 -13.57 -2.04 -3.72
N MET A 22 -14.49 -2.62 -4.49
CA MET A 22 -14.48 -2.53 -5.95
C MET A 22 -15.22 -1.26 -6.36
N HIS A 23 -14.53 -0.36 -7.06
CA HIS A 23 -15.14 0.84 -7.61
C HIS A 23 -16.05 0.46 -8.79
N ARG A 24 -17.33 0.83 -8.72
CA ARG A 24 -18.30 0.56 -9.80
C ARG A 24 -18.00 1.36 -11.07
N THR A 25 -17.34 2.51 -10.93
CA THR A 25 -16.84 3.35 -12.01
C THR A 25 -15.39 3.73 -11.74
N PHE A 26 -14.58 3.79 -12.79
CA PHE A 26 -13.14 4.07 -12.69
C PHE A 26 -12.77 5.15 -13.70
N GLY A 27 -12.93 6.40 -13.30
CA GLY A 27 -12.68 7.58 -14.12
C GLY A 27 -11.30 8.18 -13.88
N HIS A 28 -11.09 9.38 -14.43
CA HIS A 28 -9.80 10.07 -14.40
C HIS A 28 -9.24 10.24 -12.97
N ALA A 29 -10.08 10.62 -12.00
CA ALA A 29 -9.64 10.77 -10.61
C ALA A 29 -9.12 9.46 -10.01
N GLN A 30 -9.79 8.33 -10.30
CA GLN A 30 -9.34 7.01 -9.85
C GLN A 30 -8.04 6.58 -10.53
N TRP A 31 -7.86 6.91 -11.81
CA TRP A 31 -6.60 6.70 -12.53
C TRP A 31 -5.45 7.52 -11.93
N GLN A 32 -5.70 8.77 -11.58
CA GLN A 32 -4.70 9.63 -10.94
C GLN A 32 -4.31 9.07 -9.57
N GLN A 33 -5.30 8.73 -8.73
CA GLN A 33 -5.04 8.12 -7.43
C GLN A 33 -4.25 6.81 -7.55
N LEU A 34 -4.58 5.95 -8.51
CA LEU A 34 -3.84 4.71 -8.75
C LEU A 34 -2.38 5.00 -9.15
N ARG A 35 -2.17 5.97 -10.05
CA ARG A 35 -0.83 6.39 -10.47
C ARG A 35 -0.01 6.87 -9.27
N ASP A 36 -0.60 7.71 -8.43
CA ASP A 36 0.08 8.28 -7.26
C ASP A 36 0.47 7.19 -6.26
N VAL A 37 -0.44 6.24 -5.99
CA VAL A 37 -0.15 5.08 -5.13
C VAL A 37 0.98 4.24 -5.69
N LEU A 38 0.98 3.95 -6.99
CA LEU A 38 2.03 3.16 -7.64
C LEU A 38 3.40 3.87 -7.63
N LEU A 39 3.43 5.18 -7.86
CA LEU A 39 4.66 5.97 -7.78
C LEU A 39 5.22 6.00 -6.36
N LEU A 40 4.35 6.17 -5.36
CA LEU A 40 4.75 6.12 -3.96
C LEU A 40 5.32 4.75 -3.58
N TRP A 41 4.68 3.66 -4.02
CA TRP A 41 5.18 2.30 -3.81
C TRP A 41 6.56 2.09 -4.42
N ARG A 42 6.75 2.56 -5.67
CA ARG A 42 8.06 2.47 -6.34
C ARG A 42 9.13 3.21 -5.53
N ALA A 43 8.85 4.44 -5.12
CA ALA A 43 9.78 5.24 -4.32
C ALA A 43 10.13 4.56 -2.98
N ASN A 44 9.12 4.03 -2.28
CA ASN A 44 9.33 3.34 -1.01
C ASN A 44 10.20 2.09 -1.16
N VAL A 45 9.99 1.29 -2.21
CA VAL A 45 10.80 0.09 -2.48
C VAL A 45 12.24 0.47 -2.84
N GLN A 46 12.43 1.50 -3.67
CA GLN A 46 13.78 1.99 -4.01
C GLN A 46 14.51 2.48 -2.77
N HIS A 47 13.85 3.29 -1.94
CA HIS A 47 14.43 3.82 -0.71
C HIS A 47 14.79 2.69 0.28
N ALA A 48 13.91 1.70 0.46
CA ALA A 48 14.22 0.55 1.31
C ALA A 48 15.41 -0.25 0.78
N HIS A 49 15.51 -0.44 -0.54
CA HIS A 49 16.64 -1.12 -1.17
C HIS A 49 17.96 -0.37 -0.95
N GLU A 50 17.97 0.94 -1.18
CA GLU A 50 19.14 1.81 -0.97
C GLU A 50 19.59 1.81 0.49
N ALA A 51 18.64 1.92 1.43
CA ALA A 51 18.93 1.85 2.86
C ALA A 51 19.56 0.51 3.24
N MET A 52 19.05 -0.61 2.71
CA MET A 52 19.64 -1.93 2.95
C MET A 52 21.06 -2.05 2.36
N ALA A 53 21.27 -1.54 1.14
CA ALA A 53 22.59 -1.54 0.51
C ALA A 53 23.61 -0.72 1.32
N SER A 54 23.21 0.45 1.83
CA SER A 54 24.03 1.29 2.69
C SER A 54 24.42 0.59 4.00
N VAL A 55 23.46 -0.07 4.66
CA VAL A 55 23.72 -0.84 5.89
C VAL A 55 24.67 -2.01 5.61
N ALA A 56 24.49 -2.74 4.51
CA ALA A 56 25.36 -3.84 4.14
C ALA A 56 26.80 -3.36 3.84
N ALA A 57 26.95 -2.24 3.12
CA ALA A 57 28.26 -1.64 2.85
C ALA A 57 28.97 -1.21 4.13
N ALA A 58 28.26 -0.56 5.05
CA ALA A 58 28.81 -0.19 6.36
C ALA A 58 29.26 -1.43 7.15
N HIS A 59 28.48 -2.52 7.13
CA HIS A 59 28.87 -3.74 7.84
C HIS A 59 30.16 -4.37 7.29
N ILE A 60 30.39 -4.29 5.98
CA ILE A 60 31.63 -4.76 5.34
C ILE A 60 32.83 -3.88 5.75
N GLU A 61 32.63 -2.58 5.91
CA GLU A 61 33.71 -1.64 6.29
C GLU A 61 34.17 -1.82 7.74
N TYR A 62 33.27 -2.25 8.64
CA TYR A 62 33.55 -2.49 10.05
C TYR A 62 33.89 -3.95 10.40
N ALA A 63 33.94 -4.87 9.42
CA ALA A 63 34.29 -6.28 9.59
C ALA A 63 35.71 -6.59 9.12
#